data_AF-A0AAJ1QC52-F1
#
_entry.id   AF-A0AAJ1QC52-F1
#
_cell.length_a   1.000
_cell.length_b   1.000
_cell.length_c   1.000
_cell.angle_alpha   90.00
_cell.angle_beta   90.00
_cell.angle_gamma   90.00
#
_symmetry.space_group_name_H-M   'P 1'
#
loop_
_entity.id
_entity.type
_entity.pdbx_description
1 polymer ?
#
loop_
_entity_poly.entity_id
_entity_poly.type
_entity_poly.pdbx_seq_one_letter_code
_entity_poly.pdbx_strand_id
1 'polypeptide(L)' 'MQPQKVREEISNLTLTNQEEKIAKLILEHKSNKEIADELFISLSTVKTHIRNLYAKLNVSNRQELADKFKNHPRD' A
#
# COMPACT_ATOMS: atom_id res chain seq x y z
N MET A 1 17.15 -25.09 7.48
CA MET A 1 15.81 -24.51 7.72
C MET A 1 16.04 -23.16 8.38
N GLN A 2 15.72 -21.97 7.86
CA GLN A 2 14.74 -21.53 6.86
C GLN A 2 15.34 -20.38 6.00
N PRO A 3 15.32 -20.45 4.66
CA PRO A 3 15.82 -19.38 3.78
C PRO A 3 14.80 -18.25 3.48
N GLN A 4 13.69 -18.16 4.23
CA GLN A 4 12.58 -17.27 3.88
C GLN A 4 12.77 -15.80 4.32
N LYS A 5 13.61 -15.53 5.33
CA LYS A 5 13.75 -14.17 5.90
C LYS A 5 14.57 -13.20 5.02
N VAL A 6 15.51 -13.72 4.24
CA VAL A 6 16.45 -12.91 3.45
C VAL A 6 15.79 -12.27 2.22
N ARG A 7 14.72 -12.87 1.68
CA ARG A 7 14.04 -12.34 0.50
C ARG A 7 13.18 -11.11 0.80
N GLU A 8 12.75 -10.93 2.05
CA GLU A 8 11.95 -9.77 2.48
C GLU A 8 12.83 -8.52 2.72
N GLU A 9 14.08 -8.68 3.15
CA GLU A 9 15.02 -7.58 3.44
C GLU A 9 15.56 -6.87 2.18
N ILE A 10 15.51 -7.51 1.00
CA ILE A 10 15.99 -6.91 -0.27
C ILE A 10 14.89 -6.07 -0.95
N SER A 11 13.62 -6.24 -0.56
CA SER A 11 12.47 -5.46 -1.07
C SER A 11 12.25 -4.13 -0.33
N ASN A 12 13.32 -3.54 0.19
CA ASN A 12 13.26 -2.28 0.91
C ASN A 12 13.20 -1.10 -0.08
N LEU A 13 12.10 -0.33 0.04
CA LEU A 13 11.91 1.09 -0.32
C LEU A 13 11.06 1.46 -1.55
N THR A 14 10.78 0.57 -2.50
CA THR A 14 9.97 0.94 -3.68
C THR A 14 8.61 0.25 -3.73
N LEU A 15 7.56 1.07 -3.79
CA LEU A 15 6.20 0.58 -4.04
C LEU A 15 6.10 0.05 -5.47
N THR A 16 5.32 -1.00 -5.66
CA THR A 16 4.94 -1.42 -7.02
C THR A 16 3.93 -0.43 -7.59
N ASN A 17 3.83 -0.36 -8.93
CA ASN A 17 2.85 0.48 -9.61
C ASN A 17 1.41 0.29 -9.08
N GLN A 18 1.05 -0.92 -8.68
CA GLN A 18 -0.29 -1.20 -8.13
C GLN A 18 -0.44 -0.68 -6.69
N GLU A 19 0.59 -0.82 -5.86
CA GLU A 19 0.62 -0.29 -4.50
C GLU A 19 0.62 1.25 -4.50
N GLU A 20 1.33 1.88 -5.44
CA GLU A 20 1.31 3.35 -5.63
C GLU A 20 -0.08 3.85 -6.02
N LYS A 21 -0.72 3.20 -7.00
CA LYS A 21 -2.10 3.53 -7.37
C LYS A 21 -3.03 3.43 -6.17
N ILE A 22 -2.96 2.32 -5.44
CA ILE A 22 -3.80 2.11 -4.25
C ILE A 22 -3.51 3.15 -3.17
N ALA A 23 -2.25 3.45 -2.89
CA ALA A 23 -1.87 4.51 -1.95
C ALA A 23 -2.47 5.85 -2.35
N LYS A 24 -2.35 6.25 -3.62
CA LYS A 24 -2.95 7.49 -4.15
C LYS A 24 -4.46 7.53 -3.92
N LEU A 25 -5.18 6.47 -4.27
CA LEU A 25 -6.63 6.43 -4.13
C LEU A 25 -7.07 6.43 -2.66
N ILE A 26 -6.29 5.83 -1.75
CA ILE A 26 -6.53 5.92 -0.30
C ILE A 26 -6.35 7.36 0.19
N LEU A 27 -5.32 8.07 -0.29
CA LEU A 27 -5.07 9.48 0.03
C LEU A 27 -6.14 10.41 -0.55
N GLU A 28 -6.81 10.00 -1.63
CA GLU A 28 -8.02 10.66 -2.16
C GLU A 28 -9.30 10.30 -1.38
N HIS A 29 -9.17 9.64 -0.22
CA HIS A 29 -10.27 9.22 0.66
C HIS A 29 -11.22 8.16 0.10
N LYS A 30 -10.86 7.50 -1.01
CA LYS A 30 -11.71 6.44 -1.61
C LYS A 30 -11.80 5.22 -0.70
N SER A 31 -12.97 4.60 -0.62
CA SER A 31 -13.18 3.32 0.06
C SER A 31 -12.53 2.17 -0.72
N ASN A 32 -12.31 1.03 -0.06
CA ASN A 32 -11.76 -0.15 -0.74
C ASN A 32 -12.64 -0.63 -1.90
N LYS A 33 -13.96 -0.37 -1.82
CA LYS A 33 -14.92 -0.69 -2.88
C LYS A 33 -14.72 0.23 -4.09
N GLU A 34 -14.65 1.54 -3.87
CA GLU A 34 -14.37 2.50 -4.95
C GLU A 34 -13.02 2.23 -5.60
N ILE A 35 -12.00 1.87 -4.82
CA ILE A 35 -10.68 1.47 -5.33
C ILE A 35 -10.79 0.20 -6.20
N ALA A 36 -11.58 -0.78 -5.78
CA ALA A 36 -11.80 -2.01 -6.54
C ALA A 36 -12.47 -1.70 -7.88
N ASP A 37 -13.51 -0.86 -7.86
CA ASP A 37 -14.26 -0.45 -9.03
C ASP A 37 -13.38 0.36 -10.01
N GLU A 38 -12.59 1.32 -9.51
CA GLU A 38 -11.71 2.17 -10.33
C GLU A 38 -10.53 1.42 -10.95
N LEU A 39 -9.99 0.42 -10.24
CA LEU A 39 -8.89 -0.40 -10.73
C LEU A 39 -9.36 -1.66 -11.47
N PHE A 40 -10.68 -1.86 -11.60
CA PHE A 40 -11.30 -3.04 -12.24
C PHE A 40 -10.78 -4.37 -11.66
N ILE A 41 -10.63 -4.46 -10.34
CA ILE A 41 -10.16 -5.64 -9.63
C ILE A 41 -11.09 -5.99 -8.47
N SER A 42 -10.95 -7.21 -7.93
CA SER A 42 -11.78 -7.63 -6.80
C SER A 42 -11.42 -6.91 -5.49
N LEU A 43 -12.40 -6.79 -4.59
CA LEU A 43 -12.19 -6.29 -3.23
C LEU A 43 -11.12 -7.08 -2.44
N SER A 44 -11.01 -8.39 -2.65
CA SER A 44 -9.98 -9.21 -1.99
C SER A 44 -8.58 -8.93 -2.55
N THR A 45 -8.48 -8.64 -3.85
CA THR A 45 -7.23 -8.19 -4.49
C THR A 45 -6.80 -6.85 -3.91
N VAL A 46 -7.71 -5.88 -3.77
CA VAL A 46 -7.43 -4.58 -3.12
C VAL A 46 -6.91 -4.79 -1.70
N LYS A 47 -7.60 -5.58 -0.87
CA LYS A 47 -7.16 -5.87 0.50
C LYS A 47 -5.75 -6.49 0.55
N THR A 48 -5.43 -7.36 -0.39
CA THR A 48 -4.10 -7.99 -0.50
C THR A 48 -3.02 -6.96 -0.80
N HIS A 49 -3.26 -6.07 -1.77
CA HIS A 49 -2.32 -4.99 -2.06
C HIS A 49 -2.19 -4.01 -0.90
N ILE A 50 -3.29 -3.66 -0.20
CA ILE A 50 -3.24 -2.80 0.99
C ILE A 50 -2.36 -3.41 2.07
N ARG A 51 -2.51 -4.70 2.35
CA ARG A 51 -1.67 -5.40 3.34
C ARG A 51 -0.18 -5.33 2.98
N ASN A 52 0.14 -5.58 1.71
CA ASN A 52 1.53 -5.53 1.25
C ASN A 52 2.09 -4.10 1.26
N LEU A 53 1.30 -3.11 0.82
CA LEU A 53 1.59 -1.68 0.91
C LEU A 53 1.89 -1.27 2.35
N TYR A 54 1.04 -1.67 3.29
CA TYR A 54 1.18 -1.37 4.71
C TYR A 54 2.44 -1.97 5.31
N ALA A 55 2.72 -3.24 5.00
CA ALA A 55 3.96 -3.89 5.41
C ALA A 55 5.20 -3.17 4.86
N LYS A 56 5.20 -2.80 3.57
CA LYS A 56 6.31 -2.06 2.93
C LYS A 56 6.52 -0.67 3.49
N LEU A 57 5.44 0.01 3.85
CA LEU A 57 5.49 1.35 4.43
C LEU A 57 5.61 1.34 5.95
N ASN A 58 5.62 0.18 6.58
CA ASN A 58 5.60 0.05 8.04
C ASN A 58 4.48 0.89 8.69
N VAL A 59 3.28 0.80 8.12
CA VAL A 59 2.06 1.44 8.65
C VAL A 59 1.01 0.37 8.92
N SER A 60 0.14 0.60 9.89
CA SER A 60 -0.86 -0.37 10.35
C SER A 60 -2.27 -0.05 9.87
N ASN A 61 -2.53 1.21 9.50
CA ASN A 61 -3.87 1.66 9.14
C ASN A 61 -3.85 2.82 8.14
N ARG A 62 -5.06 3.16 7.65
CA ARG A 62 -5.30 4.22 6.66
C ARG A 62 -4.84 5.58 7.16
N GLN A 63 -5.00 5.85 8.46
CA GLN A 63 -4.62 7.12 9.06
C GLN A 63 -3.09 7.27 9.09
N GLU A 64 -2.37 6.25 9.55
CA GLU A 64 -0.90 6.21 9.52
C GLU A 64 -0.35 6.33 8.11
N LEU A 65 -0.98 5.69 7.13
CA LEU A 65 -0.63 5.90 5.72
C LEU A 65 -0.76 7.38 5.34
N ALA A 66 -1.91 7.99 5.63
CA ALA A 66 -2.15 9.40 5.31
C ALA A 66 -1.14 10.33 6.00
N ASP A 67 -0.85 10.09 7.28
CA ASP A 67 0.10 10.90 8.05
C ASP A 67 1.53 10.73 7.53
N LYS A 68 1.91 9.53 7.09
CA LYS A 68 3.23 9.28 6.47
C LYS A 68 3.43 10.11 5.18
N PHE A 69 2.38 10.29 4.37
CA PHE A 69 2.46 11.09 3.15
C PHE A 69 2.22 12.59 3.38
N LYS A 70 1.50 13.00 4.43
CA LYS A 70 1.39 14.42 4.82
C LYS A 70 2.71 15.01 5.29
N ASN A 71 3.51 14.19 6.00
CA ASN A 71 4.81 14.60 6.54
C ASN A 71 5.94 14.55 5.50
N HIS A 72 5.65 14.14 4.27
CA HIS A 72 6.57 14.28 3.15
C HIS A 72 6.02 15.39 2.23
N PRO A 73 6.39 16.67 2.45
CA PRO A 73 6.09 17.70 1.48
C PRO A 73 6.57 17.21 0.11
N ARG A 74 5.72 17.33 -0.91
CA ARG A 74 6.15 17.23 -2.29
C ARG A 74 7.21 18.31 -2.48
N ASP A 75 8.48 17.92 -2.54
CA ASP A 75 9.52 18.72 -3.16
C ASP A 75 9.17 18.98 -4.64
#